data_AF-K6WMX8-F1
#
_entry.id   AF-K6WMX8-F1
#
_cell.length_a   1.000
_cell.length_b   1.000
_cell.length_c   1.000
_cell.angle_alpha   90.00
_cell.angle_beta   90.00
_cell.angle_gamma   90.00
#
_symmetry.space_group_name_H-M   'P 1'
#
loop_
_entity.id
_entity.type
_entity.pdbx_description
1 polymer ?
#
loop_
_entity_poly.entity_id
_entity_poly.type
_entity_poly.pdbx_seq_one_letter_code
_entity_poly.pdbx_strand_id
1 'polypeptide(L)'
;MTTTRRTVAVVALLLTAVLSGCDSTSDDAAPTSSATQAAPSVSAAPGTEADATMQIACSVTGGEPTSSCTARVTRNWGDDGTTLVEVSKPDGYRRALFFRGTTPYGADSAESDGSAGFDFTVTRDGDASVIVFGPERYIVPDAFVLGN
;
A
#
# COMPACT_ATOMS: atom_id res chain seq x y z
N MET A 1 -47.18 -40.98 -0.86
CA MET A 1 -46.02 -41.87 -0.74
C MET A 1 -44.76 -41.00 -0.86
N THR A 2 -43.77 -40.91 0.01
CA THR A 2 -43.60 -41.10 1.46
C THR A 2 -42.39 -40.21 1.81
N THR A 3 -42.50 -39.44 2.89
CA THR A 3 -41.49 -38.56 3.50
C THR A 3 -40.14 -39.24 3.72
N THR A 4 -39.01 -38.54 3.54
CA THR A 4 -37.75 -38.88 4.26
C THR A 4 -36.97 -37.61 4.59
N ARG A 5 -37.15 -37.14 5.82
CA ARG A 5 -36.25 -36.20 6.52
C ARG A 5 -35.00 -36.97 6.94
N ARG A 6 -33.81 -36.43 6.70
CA ARG A 6 -32.57 -36.90 7.35
C ARG A 6 -32.18 -35.93 8.45
N THR A 7 -32.36 -36.39 9.67
CA THR A 7 -31.98 -35.77 10.94
C THR A 7 -30.87 -36.62 11.53
N VAL A 8 -29.62 -36.15 11.61
CA VAL A 8 -28.52 -36.72 12.43
C VAL A 8 -27.40 -35.67 12.45
N ALA A 9 -26.70 -35.30 13.53
CA ALA A 9 -26.91 -35.39 14.97
C ALA A 9 -25.92 -34.36 15.57
N VAL A 10 -26.37 -33.58 16.55
CA VAL A 10 -25.52 -32.70 17.35
C VAL A 10 -24.77 -33.58 18.35
N VAL A 11 -23.46 -33.75 18.17
CA VAL A 11 -22.59 -34.38 19.18
C VAL A 11 -21.98 -33.27 20.01
N ALA A 12 -22.64 -32.95 21.12
CA ALA A 12 -22.09 -32.12 22.18
C ALA A 12 -21.18 -33.00 23.06
N LEU A 13 -19.87 -32.80 22.96
CA LEU A 13 -18.91 -33.43 23.86
C LEU A 13 -18.51 -32.43 24.95
N LEU A 14 -19.14 -32.58 26.11
CA LEU A 14 -18.72 -31.97 27.37
C LEU A 14 -17.49 -32.71 27.89
N LEU A 15 -16.37 -32.01 28.10
CA LEU A 15 -15.22 -32.55 28.83
C LEU A 15 -14.70 -31.52 29.85
N THR A 16 -15.15 -31.72 31.08
CA THR A 16 -14.50 -31.52 32.39
C THR A 16 -13.42 -30.45 32.54
N ALA A 17 -13.73 -29.45 33.37
CA ALA A 17 -12.79 -28.53 33.99
C ALA A 17 -11.88 -29.26 35.00
N VAL A 18 -10.59 -28.94 34.97
CA VAL A 18 -9.61 -29.22 36.04
C VAL A 18 -8.98 -27.90 36.46
N LEU A 19 -9.25 -27.46 37.69
CA LEU A 19 -8.46 -26.45 38.39
C LEU A 19 -7.43 -27.19 39.24
N SER A 20 -6.15 -27.05 38.90
CA SER A 20 -5.01 -27.33 39.78
C SER A 20 -4.00 -26.19 39.61
N GLY A 21 -3.64 -25.57 40.72
CA GLY A 21 -2.91 -24.30 40.76
C GLY A 21 -1.39 -24.38 40.72
N CYS A 22 -0.83 -23.16 40.78
CA CYS A 22 0.46 -22.69 41.30
C CYS A 22 1.80 -23.28 40.81
N ASP A 23 2.54 -22.37 40.17
CA ASP A 23 3.94 -21.98 40.42
C ASP A 23 5.08 -22.55 39.56
N SER A 24 6.07 -21.66 39.38
CA SER A 24 7.45 -21.85 38.91
C SER A 24 7.79 -21.66 37.42
N THR A 25 8.27 -20.44 37.14
CA THR A 25 9.54 -20.09 36.47
C THR A 25 10.27 -21.18 35.69
N SER A 26 10.52 -20.95 34.40
CA SER A 26 11.86 -20.75 33.80
C SER A 26 11.77 -20.73 32.26
N ASP A 27 12.57 -19.85 31.68
CA ASP A 27 13.07 -19.77 30.31
C ASP A 27 12.61 -20.83 29.29
N ASP A 28 12.03 -20.37 28.18
CA ASP A 28 12.36 -20.96 26.88
C ASP A 28 12.37 -19.91 25.76
N ALA A 29 13.39 -20.06 24.93
CA ALA A 29 13.90 -19.17 23.92
C ALA A 29 12.84 -18.63 22.95
N ALA A 30 12.78 -17.29 22.85
CA ALA A 30 12.18 -16.64 21.70
C ALA A 30 12.95 -17.02 20.41
N PRO A 31 12.25 -17.38 19.32
CA PRO A 31 12.91 -17.77 18.10
C PRO A 31 13.63 -16.58 17.47
N THR A 32 14.84 -16.86 17.01
CA THR A 32 15.69 -16.06 16.14
C THR A 32 14.86 -15.46 15.00
N SER A 33 14.71 -14.14 14.98
CA SER A 33 14.43 -13.41 13.75
C SER A 33 15.59 -12.46 13.52
N SER A 34 16.59 -12.98 12.80
CA SER A 34 17.63 -12.20 12.16
C SER A 34 16.95 -11.20 11.23
N ALA A 35 16.70 -9.99 11.72
CA ALA A 35 16.39 -8.86 10.88
C ALA A 35 17.69 -8.46 10.16
N THR A 36 17.98 -9.16 9.05
CA THR A 36 18.89 -8.63 8.04
C THR A 36 18.29 -7.32 7.57
N GLN A 37 18.85 -6.23 8.10
CA GLN A 37 18.68 -4.89 7.58
C GLN A 37 19.36 -4.86 6.20
N ALA A 38 18.61 -5.27 5.17
CA ALA A 38 18.96 -4.94 3.80
C ALA A 38 18.46 -3.52 3.56
N ALA A 39 19.35 -2.54 3.70
CA ALA A 39 19.12 -1.22 3.14
C ALA A 39 19.20 -1.35 1.61
N PRO A 40 18.13 -1.08 0.84
CA PRO A 40 18.34 -0.75 -0.55
C PRO A 40 18.90 0.66 -0.59
N SER A 41 20.21 0.77 -0.79
CA SER A 41 20.84 2.03 -1.21
C SER A 41 20.42 2.33 -2.63
N VAL A 42 19.19 2.83 -2.78
CA VAL A 42 18.78 3.55 -3.99
C VAL A 42 19.32 4.95 -3.79
N SER A 43 20.25 5.37 -4.65
CA SER A 43 20.67 6.75 -4.70
C SER A 43 19.43 7.62 -4.98
N ALA A 44 18.87 8.21 -3.92
CA ALA A 44 18.06 9.39 -4.07
C ALA A 44 18.96 10.42 -4.75
N ALA A 45 18.57 10.89 -5.94
CA ALA A 45 19.02 12.21 -6.37
C ALA A 45 18.74 13.18 -5.20
N PRO A 46 19.56 14.22 -4.97
CA PRO A 46 19.27 15.20 -3.93
C PRO A 46 17.93 15.86 -4.25
N GLY A 47 16.88 15.30 -3.66
CA GLY A 47 15.52 15.76 -3.76
C GLY A 47 15.20 16.49 -2.48
N THR A 48 14.42 17.56 -2.61
CA THR A 48 13.75 18.22 -1.50
C THR A 48 13.20 17.19 -0.53
N GLU A 49 13.48 17.35 0.77
CA GLU A 49 12.97 16.43 1.78
C GLU A 49 11.44 16.33 1.67
N ALA A 50 10.90 15.11 1.73
CA ALA A 50 9.46 14.90 1.65
C ALA A 50 8.78 15.39 2.93
N ASP A 51 7.66 16.08 2.80
CA ASP A 51 6.88 16.59 3.93
C ASP A 51 6.17 15.47 4.70
N ALA A 52 5.76 14.40 4.00
CA ALA A 52 5.13 13.23 4.61
C ALA A 52 5.39 11.96 3.81
N THR A 53 5.26 10.81 4.46
CA THR A 53 5.33 9.47 3.86
C THR A 53 4.13 8.65 4.31
N MET A 54 3.55 7.87 3.39
CA MET A 54 2.40 7.02 3.68
C MET A 54 2.41 5.77 2.80
N GLN A 55 1.76 4.70 3.27
CA GLN A 55 1.45 3.54 2.45
C GLN A 55 0.15 3.78 1.67
N ILE A 56 0.20 3.65 0.34
CA ILE A 56 -0.98 3.75 -0.53
C ILE A 56 -1.27 2.42 -1.22
N ALA A 57 -2.53 2.20 -1.60
CA ALA A 57 -2.90 1.05 -2.43
C ALA A 57 -2.43 1.29 -3.88
N CYS A 58 -1.77 0.29 -4.47
CA CYS A 58 -1.24 0.38 -5.83
C CYS A 58 -1.23 -0.98 -6.56
N SER A 59 -1.13 -0.92 -7.89
CA SER A 59 -0.80 -2.05 -8.77
C SER A 59 0.18 -1.60 -9.86
N VAL A 60 1.06 -2.50 -10.30
CA VAL A 60 2.04 -2.26 -11.38
C VAL A 60 1.76 -3.09 -12.64
N THR A 61 0.83 -4.05 -12.57
CA THR A 61 0.51 -4.99 -13.66
C THR A 61 -0.92 -4.81 -14.20
N GLY A 62 -1.57 -3.70 -13.90
CA GLY A 62 -2.97 -3.44 -14.19
C GLY A 62 -3.93 -4.02 -13.14
N GLY A 63 -5.18 -3.58 -13.18
CA GLY A 63 -6.27 -4.16 -12.38
C GLY A 63 -6.49 -3.54 -10.99
N GLU A 64 -7.01 -4.35 -10.07
CA GLU A 64 -7.27 -3.97 -8.67
C GLU A 64 -5.93 -3.69 -7.95
N PRO A 65 -5.80 -2.60 -7.15
CA PRO A 65 -4.60 -2.33 -6.38
C PRO A 65 -4.45 -3.32 -5.22
N THR A 66 -3.81 -4.45 -5.49
CA THR A 66 -3.57 -5.54 -4.53
C THR A 66 -2.30 -5.35 -3.70
N SER A 67 -1.47 -4.36 -4.03
CA SER A 67 -0.20 -4.08 -3.37
C SER A 67 -0.25 -2.80 -2.53
N SER A 68 0.71 -2.67 -1.62
CA SER A 68 0.97 -1.44 -0.87
C SER A 68 2.28 -0.82 -1.34
N CYS A 69 2.22 0.43 -1.81
CA CYS A 69 3.39 1.21 -2.22
C CYS A 69 3.71 2.27 -1.18
N THR A 70 5.00 2.56 -0.99
CA THR A 70 5.42 3.70 -0.18
C THR A 70 5.36 4.96 -1.03
N ALA A 71 4.51 5.91 -0.63
CA ALA A 71 4.40 7.22 -1.25
C ALA A 71 5.04 8.28 -0.36
N ARG A 72 5.77 9.21 -0.97
CA ARG A 72 6.35 10.41 -0.37
C ARG A 72 5.74 11.62 -1.05
N VAL A 73 5.32 12.61 -0.27
CA VAL A 73 4.75 13.86 -0.79
C VAL A 73 5.68 15.02 -0.50
N THR A 74 5.93 15.84 -1.52
CA THR A 74 6.63 17.11 -1.43
C THR A 74 5.72 18.20 -1.98
N ARG A 75 5.24 19.06 -1.10
CA ARG A 75 4.33 20.17 -1.39
C ARG A 75 5.15 21.39 -1.78
N ASN A 76 4.59 22.23 -2.65
CA ASN A 76 5.31 23.40 -3.19
C ASN A 76 6.66 23.00 -3.83
N TRP A 77 6.66 21.85 -4.54
CA TRP A 77 7.87 21.28 -5.13
C TRP A 77 8.40 22.11 -6.31
N GLY A 78 7.51 22.66 -7.13
CA GLY A 78 7.87 23.55 -8.25
C GLY A 78 7.56 25.02 -7.93
N ASP A 79 8.13 25.93 -8.71
CA ASP A 79 7.91 27.39 -8.56
C ASP A 79 6.42 27.80 -8.66
N ASP A 80 5.62 26.98 -9.36
CA ASP A 80 4.18 27.17 -9.52
C ASP A 80 3.35 26.65 -8.33
N GLY A 81 3.98 26.19 -7.25
CA GLY A 81 3.31 25.68 -6.06
C GLY A 81 2.67 24.29 -6.23
N THR A 82 3.11 23.51 -7.23
CA THR A 82 2.61 22.14 -7.44
C THR A 82 3.09 21.17 -6.36
N THR A 83 2.37 20.07 -6.19
CA THR A 83 2.75 18.99 -5.28
C THR A 83 3.28 17.79 -6.07
N LEU A 84 4.40 17.23 -5.62
CA LEU A 84 4.99 16.00 -6.13
C LEU A 84 4.64 14.85 -5.19
N VAL A 85 4.16 13.74 -5.73
CA VAL A 85 4.02 12.47 -5.01
C VAL A 85 4.93 11.44 -5.66
N GLU A 86 6.00 11.05 -4.98
CA GLU A 86 6.89 9.97 -5.41
C GLU A 86 6.42 8.64 -4.81
N VAL A 87 6.13 7.66 -5.66
CA VAL A 87 5.68 6.33 -5.27
C VAL A 87 6.78 5.30 -5.55
N SER A 88 7.29 4.69 -4.50
CA SER A 88 8.19 3.53 -4.58
C SER A 88 7.36 2.26 -4.73
N LYS A 89 7.53 1.59 -5.88
CA LYS A 89 6.79 0.39 -6.25
C LYS A 89 7.52 -0.88 -5.77
N PRO A 90 6.80 -2.01 -5.60
CA PRO A 90 7.41 -3.30 -5.25
C PRO A 90 8.37 -3.85 -6.30
N ASP A 91 8.26 -3.40 -7.57
CA ASP A 91 9.13 -3.79 -8.68
C ASP A 91 10.52 -3.10 -8.63
N GLY A 92 10.75 -2.22 -7.65
CA GLY A 92 12.00 -1.47 -7.47
C GLY A 92 12.06 -0.15 -8.23
N TYR A 93 11.07 0.15 -9.08
CA TYR A 93 10.98 1.43 -9.78
C TYR A 93 10.22 2.47 -8.95
N ARG A 94 10.42 3.74 -9.32
CA ARG A 94 9.68 4.87 -8.75
C ARG A 94 8.80 5.52 -9.80
N ARG A 95 7.73 6.14 -9.34
CA ARG A 95 6.82 6.95 -10.13
C ARG A 95 6.67 8.31 -9.48
N ALA A 96 6.92 9.38 -10.22
CA ALA A 96 6.52 10.72 -9.83
C ALA A 96 5.12 11.00 -10.37
N LEU A 97 4.21 11.39 -9.49
CA LEU A 97 2.86 11.84 -9.82
C LEU A 97 2.75 13.31 -9.47
N PHE A 98 2.26 14.12 -10.40
CA PHE A 98 2.20 15.57 -10.26
C PHE A 98 0.78 16.05 -9.98
N PHE A 99 0.65 16.95 -9.01
CA PHE A 99 -0.63 17.45 -8.50
C PHE A 99 -0.71 18.98 -8.50
N ARG A 100 -1.91 19.50 -8.78
CA ARG A 100 -2.33 20.87 -8.50
C ARG A 100 -3.48 20.81 -7.49
N GLY A 101 -3.21 21.18 -6.24
CA GLY A 101 -4.12 20.86 -5.14
C GLY A 101 -4.34 19.34 -5.06
N THR A 102 -5.58 18.88 -5.06
CA THR A 102 -5.94 17.45 -5.04
C THR A 102 -6.06 16.83 -6.44
N THR A 103 -5.86 17.61 -7.50
CA THR A 103 -6.02 17.14 -8.89
C THR A 103 -4.69 16.64 -9.46
N PRO A 104 -4.53 15.34 -9.72
CA PRO A 104 -3.39 14.81 -10.45
C PRO A 104 -3.48 15.24 -11.91
N TYR A 105 -2.37 15.68 -12.49
CA TYR A 105 -2.32 16.15 -13.88
C TYR A 105 -1.29 15.45 -14.75
N GLY A 106 -0.42 14.62 -14.17
CA GLY A 106 0.54 13.86 -14.94
C GLY A 106 1.41 12.93 -14.09
N ALA A 107 2.23 12.17 -14.79
CA ALA A 107 3.27 11.30 -14.26
C ALA A 107 4.59 11.58 -14.99
N ASP A 108 5.73 11.28 -14.37
CA ASP A 108 6.98 11.20 -15.13
C ASP A 108 6.88 10.07 -16.16
N SER A 109 7.44 10.26 -17.34
CA SER A 109 7.40 9.26 -18.41
C SER A 109 8.70 9.25 -19.18
N ALA A 110 9.16 8.08 -19.59
CA ALA A 110 10.38 7.93 -20.38
C ALA A 110 10.26 6.85 -21.45
N GLU A 111 10.97 7.02 -22.56
CA GLU A 111 11.08 5.97 -23.59
C GLU A 111 11.87 4.77 -23.03
N SER A 112 12.86 5.02 -22.18
CA SER A 112 13.77 4.01 -21.64
C SER A 112 13.12 3.02 -20.68
N ASP A 113 12.01 3.40 -20.04
CA ASP A 113 11.21 2.51 -19.18
C ASP A 113 9.89 2.07 -19.84
N GLY A 114 9.69 2.44 -21.11
CA GLY A 114 8.51 2.11 -21.90
C GLY A 114 7.24 2.90 -21.54
N SER A 115 7.32 3.88 -20.63
CA SER A 115 6.15 4.62 -20.15
C SER A 115 5.77 5.84 -20.98
N ALA A 116 6.60 6.26 -21.95
CA ALA A 116 6.30 7.41 -22.82
C ALA A 116 4.99 7.29 -23.61
N GLY A 117 4.55 6.06 -23.91
CA GLY A 117 3.29 5.80 -24.61
C GLY A 117 2.09 5.53 -23.69
N PHE A 118 2.22 5.70 -22.37
CA PHE A 118 1.16 5.37 -21.43
C PHE A 118 0.11 6.49 -21.32
N ASP A 119 -1.15 6.10 -21.33
CA ASP A 119 -2.26 7.02 -21.06
C ASP A 119 -2.32 7.36 -19.57
N PHE A 120 -2.55 8.63 -19.26
CA PHE A 120 -2.78 9.11 -17.90
C PHE A 120 -4.27 9.41 -17.71
N THR A 121 -4.95 8.63 -16.87
CA THR A 121 -6.36 8.77 -16.56
C THR A 121 -6.56 8.95 -15.06
N VAL A 122 -7.48 9.82 -14.68
CA VAL A 122 -7.86 10.04 -13.27
C VAL A 122 -9.35 9.85 -13.10
N THR A 123 -9.72 9.10 -12.08
CA THR A 123 -11.10 9.01 -11.58
C THR A 123 -11.11 9.34 -10.09
N ARG A 124 -12.29 9.69 -9.57
CA ARG A 124 -12.49 10.03 -8.16
C ARG A 124 -13.22 8.93 -7.44
N ASP A 125 -12.75 8.60 -6.25
CA ASP A 125 -13.39 7.70 -5.30
C ASP A 125 -13.41 8.39 -3.93
N GLY A 126 -14.52 9.06 -3.62
CA GLY A 126 -14.64 9.92 -2.43
C GLY A 126 -13.52 10.97 -2.36
N ASP A 127 -12.75 10.92 -1.26
CA ASP A 127 -11.62 11.81 -0.97
C ASP A 127 -10.28 11.25 -1.49
N ALA A 128 -10.30 10.38 -2.49
CA ALA A 128 -9.11 9.85 -3.14
C ALA A 128 -9.14 10.00 -4.65
N SER A 129 -7.94 10.23 -5.21
CA SER A 129 -7.69 10.16 -6.65
C SER A 129 -7.26 8.74 -7.01
N VAL A 130 -8.01 8.11 -7.92
CA VAL A 130 -7.65 6.84 -8.55
C VAL A 130 -6.98 7.16 -9.87
N ILE A 131 -5.66 7.05 -9.90
CA ILE A 131 -4.81 7.38 -11.04
C ILE A 131 -4.46 6.09 -11.75
N VAL A 132 -4.65 6.06 -13.06
CA VAL A 132 -4.20 4.99 -13.95
C VAL A 132 -3.17 5.58 -14.90
N PHE A 133 -1.98 5.00 -14.94
CA PHE A 133 -0.92 5.38 -15.85
C PHE A 133 -0.37 4.14 -16.56
N GLY A 134 -0.87 3.90 -17.78
CA GLY A 134 -0.66 2.63 -18.48
C GLY A 134 -1.14 1.43 -17.64
N PRO A 135 -0.27 0.48 -17.28
CA PRO A 135 -0.63 -0.64 -16.40
C PRO A 135 -0.65 -0.27 -14.92
N GLU A 136 -0.16 0.91 -14.54
CA GLU A 136 -0.05 1.26 -13.13
C GLU A 136 -1.35 1.86 -12.62
N ARG A 137 -1.68 1.55 -11.36
CA ARG A 137 -2.83 2.13 -10.67
C ARG A 137 -2.44 2.57 -9.27
N TYR A 138 -2.86 3.78 -8.88
CA TYR A 138 -2.59 4.37 -7.57
C TYR A 138 -3.87 4.93 -6.97
N ILE A 139 -4.11 4.66 -5.69
CA ILE A 139 -5.15 5.33 -4.92
C ILE A 139 -4.46 6.31 -3.96
N VAL A 140 -4.53 7.60 -4.26
CA VAL A 140 -3.87 8.65 -3.50
C VAL A 140 -4.92 9.47 -2.74
N PRO A 141 -4.97 9.39 -1.39
CA PRO A 141 -5.87 10.20 -0.58
C PRO A 141 -5.55 11.69 -0.63
N ASP A 142 -6.57 12.53 -0.67
CA ASP A 142 -6.41 13.99 -0.71
C ASP A 142 -5.75 14.53 0.55
N ALA A 143 -6.11 13.98 1.72
CA ALA A 143 -5.51 14.35 3.01
C ALA A 143 -3.98 14.17 3.01
N PHE A 144 -3.47 13.17 2.29
CA PHE A 144 -2.02 12.98 2.14
C PHE A 144 -1.40 14.08 1.29
N VAL A 145 -2.05 14.46 0.19
CA VAL A 145 -1.60 15.54 -0.69
C VAL A 145 -1.63 16.90 0.02
N LEU A 146 -2.70 17.17 0.79
CA LEU A 146 -2.94 18.45 1.46
C LEU A 146 -2.24 18.58 2.83
N GLY A 147 -2.09 17.50 3.58
CA GLY A 147 -1.47 17.47 4.90
C GLY A 147 -2.39 17.84 6.06
N ASN A 148 -3.66 17.42 6.04
CA ASN A 148 -4.67 17.71 7.06
C ASN A 148 -5.43 16.48 7.55
#